data_AF-A0A6A3SD05-F1
#
_entry.id   AF-A0A6A3SD05-F1
#
_cell.length_a   1.000
_cell.length_b   1.000
_cell.length_c   1.000
_cell.angle_alpha   90.00
_cell.angle_beta   90.00
_cell.angle_gamma   90.00
#
_symmetry.space_group_name_H-M   'P 1'
#
loop_
_entity.id
_entity.type
_entity.pdbx_description
1 polymer ?
#
loop_
_entity_poly.entity_id
_entity_poly.type
_entity_poly.pdbx_seq_one_letter_code
_entity_poly.pdbx_strand_id
1 'polypeptide(L)'
;MDKAKDQLDRVRAAIHMYPPRNVFNMGEYALFHNAIPRGSSCKGATPSLKQSMPRVTMAFCTNADGSEKLHLLFLGTAAKPRWYSRNPEPMQYVGTPNG
;
A
#
# COMPACT_ATOMS: atom_id res chain seq x y z
N MET A 1 -17.20 24.07 4.95
CA MET A 1 -17.28 23.24 3.73
C MET A 1 -16.56 23.92 2.56
N ASP A 2 -16.75 25.22 2.32
CA ASP A 2 -16.11 25.95 1.19
C ASP A 2 -14.58 25.97 1.18
N LYS A 3 -13.93 26.25 2.32
CA LYS A 3 -12.46 26.37 2.36
C LYS A 3 -11.72 25.12 1.88
N ALA A 4 -12.21 23.92 2.22
CA ALA A 4 -11.56 22.67 1.82
C ALA A 4 -11.68 22.43 0.30
N LYS A 5 -12.82 22.83 -0.28
CA LYS A 5 -13.05 22.75 -1.72
C LYS A 5 -12.15 23.73 -2.48
N ASP A 6 -12.02 24.97 -1.99
CA ASP A 6 -11.12 25.96 -2.58
C ASP A 6 -9.65 25.49 -2.55
N GLN A 7 -9.21 24.85 -1.45
CA GLN A 7 -7.86 24.29 -1.39
C GLN A 7 -7.68 23.13 -2.38
N LEU A 8 -8.67 22.25 -2.49
CA LEU A 8 -8.62 21.14 -3.45
C LEU A 8 -8.54 21.64 -4.89
N ASP A 9 -9.32 22.66 -5.24
CA ASP A 9 -9.34 23.22 -6.59
C ASP A 9 -8.02 23.94 -6.91
N ARG A 10 -7.38 24.59 -5.93
CA ARG A 10 -6.02 25.13 -6.08
C ARG A 10 -4.98 24.05 -6.34
N VAL A 11 -5.01 22.95 -5.59
CA VAL A 11 -4.09 21.82 -5.79
C VAL A 11 -4.31 21.20 -7.17
N ARG A 12 -5.57 21.02 -7.59
CA ARG A 12 -5.89 20.54 -8.94
C ARG A 12 -5.36 21.48 -10.01
N ALA A 13 -5.55 22.79 -9.87
CA ALA A 13 -5.03 23.76 -10.83
C ALA A 13 -3.50 23.65 -10.95
N ALA A 14 -2.78 23.52 -9.84
CA ALA A 14 -1.33 23.32 -9.83
C ALA A 14 -0.92 22.00 -10.51
N ILE A 15 -1.63 20.89 -10.26
CA ILE A 15 -1.36 19.60 -10.90
C ILE A 15 -1.50 19.70 -12.43
N HIS A 16 -2.52 20.40 -12.93
CA HIS A 16 -2.74 20.56 -14.38
C HIS A 16 -1.65 21.39 -15.09
N MET A 17 -0.79 22.10 -14.35
CA MET A 17 0.36 22.79 -14.92
C MET A 17 1.49 21.82 -15.33
N TYR A 18 1.43 20.57 -14.88
CA TYR A 18 2.41 19.54 -15.19
C TYR A 18 1.87 18.55 -16.23
N PRO A 19 2.71 18.04 -17.14
CA PRO A 19 2.29 16.99 -18.06
C PRO A 19 1.98 15.70 -17.29
N PRO A 20 1.05 14.84 -17.75
CA PRO A 20 0.62 13.62 -17.04
C PRO A 20 1.78 12.69 -16.63
N ARG A 21 2.83 12.61 -17.47
CA ARG A 21 4.05 11.83 -17.18
C ARG A 21 4.78 12.24 -15.88
N ASN A 22 4.62 13.50 -15.46
CA ASN A 22 5.26 14.08 -14.28
C ASN A 22 4.30 14.15 -13.07
N VAL A 23 3.07 13.68 -13.21
CA VAL A 23 2.09 13.64 -12.13
C VAL A 23 2.06 12.22 -11.59
N PHE A 24 2.58 12.02 -10.38
CA PHE A 24 2.60 10.71 -9.72
C PHE A 24 1.50 10.61 -8.69
N ASN A 25 0.89 9.43 -8.61
CA ASN A 25 0.01 9.04 -7.53
C ASN A 25 0.62 7.86 -6.77
N MET A 26 0.56 7.92 -5.44
CA MET A 26 1.07 6.88 -4.55
C MET A 26 -0.04 6.41 -3.62
N GLY A 27 -0.12 5.10 -3.41
CA GLY A 27 -1.07 4.48 -2.49
C GLY A 27 -0.45 3.36 -1.68
N GLU A 28 -0.87 3.23 -0.42
CA GLU A 28 -0.49 2.15 0.48
C GLU A 28 -1.55 1.03 0.45
N TYR A 29 -1.10 -0.22 0.34
CA TYR A 29 -1.96 -1.40 0.29
C TYR A 29 -1.42 -2.49 1.22
N ALA A 30 -2.32 -3.25 1.84
CA ALA A 30 -1.99 -4.39 2.68
C ALA A 30 -2.42 -5.71 2.03
N LEU A 31 -1.45 -6.58 1.76
CA LEU A 31 -1.68 -7.94 1.26
C LEU A 31 -1.76 -8.92 2.43
N PHE A 32 -2.96 -9.49 2.63
CA PHE A 32 -3.22 -10.49 3.67
C PHE A 32 -3.04 -11.91 3.12
N HIS A 33 -1.79 -12.36 3.00
CA HIS A 33 -1.43 -13.63 2.37
C HIS A 33 -2.00 -14.88 3.05
N ASN A 34 -2.36 -14.80 4.34
CA ASN A 34 -2.92 -15.91 5.12
C ASN A 34 -4.36 -15.65 5.59
N ALA A 35 -5.05 -14.67 4.99
CA ALA A 35 -6.44 -14.42 5.32
C ALA A 35 -7.32 -15.50 4.69
N ILE A 36 -8.11 -16.16 5.53
CA ILE A 36 -9.17 -17.07 5.11
C ILE A 36 -10.38 -16.23 4.66
N PRO A 37 -11.10 -16.62 3.59
CA PRO A 37 -12.32 -15.95 3.16
C PRO A 37 -13.29 -15.72 4.32
N ARG A 38 -13.93 -14.55 4.33
CA ARG A 38 -14.96 -14.21 5.31
C ARG A 38 -16.23 -14.97 4.95
N GLY A 39 -16.56 -15.96 5.78
CA GLY A 39 -17.73 -16.81 5.61
C GLY A 39 -17.32 -18.27 5.48
N SER A 40 -18.01 -19.15 6.20
CA SER A 40 -17.88 -20.59 6.01
C SER A 40 -19.16 -21.11 5.37
N SER A 41 -19.04 -21.93 4.33
CA SER A 41 -20.16 -22.74 3.82
C SER A 41 -20.28 -23.99 4.69
N CYS A 42 -20.50 -23.82 5.99
CA CYS A 42 -20.66 -24.95 6.90
C CYS A 42 -22.09 -25.47 6.80
N LYS A 43 -22.23 -26.79 6.65
CA LYS A 43 -23.53 -27.48 6.64
C LYS A 43 -24.14 -27.62 8.05
N GLY A 44 -23.47 -27.12 9.09
CA GLY A 44 -23.87 -27.17 10.49
C GLY A 44 -23.07 -26.18 11.35
N ALA A 45 -23.39 -26.10 12.65
CA ALA A 45 -22.73 -25.18 13.57
C ALA A 45 -21.25 -25.57 13.75
N THR A 46 -20.34 -24.66 13.38
CA THR A 46 -18.90 -24.81 13.58
C THR A 46 -18.36 -23.69 14.47
N PRO A 47 -17.32 -23.95 15.28
CA PRO A 47 -16.66 -22.93 16.09
C PRO A 47 -16.16 -21.76 15.24
N SER A 48 -16.24 -20.54 15.76
CA SER A 48 -15.67 -19.35 15.12
C SER A 48 -14.16 -19.48 15.03
N LEU A 49 -13.62 -19.46 13.81
CA LEU A 49 -12.18 -19.43 13.59
C LEU A 49 -11.67 -17.99 13.65
N LYS A 50 -10.74 -17.71 14.56
CA LYS A 50 -10.07 -16.40 14.62
C LYS A 50 -9.30 -16.19 13.31
N GLN A 51 -9.56 -15.08 12.63
CA GLN A 51 -8.88 -14.77 11.38
C GLN A 51 -7.40 -14.53 11.63
N SER A 52 -6.57 -15.22 10.86
CA SER A 52 -5.16 -14.89 10.69
C SER A 52 -5.07 -13.66 9.79
N MET A 53 -4.55 -12.55 10.30
CA MET A 53 -4.40 -11.29 9.54
C MET A 53 -2.94 -10.83 9.39
N PRO A 54 -1.94 -11.73 9.20
CA PRO A 54 -0.60 -11.29 8.88
C PRO A 54 -0.64 -10.60 7.52
N ARG A 55 -0.04 -9.42 7.45
CA ARG A 55 -0.06 -8.56 6.27
C ARG A 55 1.34 -8.18 5.85
N VAL A 56 1.51 -8.06 4.54
CA VAL A 56 2.63 -7.37 3.93
C VAL A 56 2.09 -6.04 3.44
N THR A 57 2.59 -4.94 3.99
CA THR A 57 2.20 -3.60 3.58
C THR A 57 3.16 -3.12 2.51
N MET A 58 2.63 -2.56 1.43
CA MET A 58 3.40 -2.11 0.28
C MET A 58 2.85 -0.77 -0.22
N ALA A 59 3.72 0.13 -0.64
CA ALA A 59 3.34 1.33 -1.35
C ALA A 59 3.65 1.21 -2.84
N PHE A 60 2.66 1.56 -3.66
CA PHE A 60 2.71 1.56 -5.11
C PHE A 60 2.72 3.02 -5.57
N CYS A 61 3.54 3.34 -6.58
CA CYS A 61 3.58 4.65 -7.18
C CYS A 61 3.68 4.55 -8.70
N THR A 62 2.81 5.27 -9.40
CA THR A 62 2.75 5.31 -10.87
C THR A 62 2.47 6.73 -11.31
N ASN A 63 3.00 7.11 -12.47
CA ASN A 63 2.60 8.36 -13.11
C ASN A 63 1.19 8.25 -13.72
N ALA A 64 0.59 9.40 -14.01
CA ALA A 64 -0.81 9.49 -14.42
C ALA A 64 -1.08 8.91 -15.82
N ASP A 65 -0.08 8.83 -16.69
CA ASP A 65 -0.18 8.17 -18.00
C ASP A 65 0.19 6.67 -17.97
N GLY A 66 0.67 6.17 -16.83
CA GLY A 66 1.02 4.76 -16.62
C GLY A 66 2.32 4.29 -17.30
N SER A 67 3.08 5.20 -17.93
CA SER A 67 4.35 4.87 -18.57
C SER A 67 5.47 4.55 -17.58
N GLU A 68 5.38 5.09 -16.36
CA GLU A 68 6.38 4.91 -15.31
C GLU A 68 5.75 4.35 -14.03
N LYS A 69 6.31 3.22 -13.57
CA LYS A 69 5.95 2.57 -12.32
C LYS A 69 7.20 2.50 -11.46
N LEU A 70 7.16 3.15 -10.30
CA LEU A 70 8.29 3.11 -9.36
C LEU A 70 8.37 1.72 -8.71
N HIS A 71 9.56 1.37 -8.21
CA HIS A 71 9.76 0.14 -7.47
C HIS A 71 8.83 0.06 -6.25
N LEU A 72 8.41 -1.18 -5.94
CA LEU A 72 7.56 -1.44 -4.80
C LEU A 72 8.31 -1.17 -3.50
N LEU A 73 7.71 -0.34 -2.65
CA LEU A 73 8.23 -0.05 -1.32
C LEU A 73 7.53 -0.93 -0.29
N PHE A 74 8.23 -1.87 0.30
CA PHE A 74 7.72 -2.70 1.40
C PHE A 74 7.82 -1.96 2.72
N LEU A 75 6.73 -1.93 3.48
CA LEU A 75 6.63 -1.30 4.78
C LEU A 75 6.50 -2.37 5.86
N GLY A 76 7.26 -2.22 6.94
CA GLY A 76 7.12 -3.09 8.10
C GLY A 76 7.58 -2.45 9.40
N THR A 77 7.49 -3.22 10.48
CA THR A 77 7.83 -2.77 11.83
C THR A 77 9.26 -3.11 12.24
N ALA A 78 9.92 -4.05 11.56
CA ALA A 78 11.27 -4.45 11.91
C ALA A 78 12.26 -3.48 11.25
N ALA A 79 13.06 -2.75 12.02
CA ALA A 79 14.11 -1.90 11.44
C ALA A 79 15.09 -2.68 10.55
N LYS A 80 15.37 -3.95 10.89
CA LYS A 80 16.19 -4.87 10.09
C LYS A 80 15.56 -6.27 10.09
N PRO A 81 14.73 -6.60 9.07
CA PRO A 81 14.11 -7.92 8.99
C PRO A 81 15.16 -9.00 8.73
N ARG A 82 15.04 -10.15 9.40
CA ARG A 82 15.96 -11.29 9.21
C ARG A 82 16.05 -11.79 7.76
N TRP A 83 14.98 -11.60 6.99
CA TRP A 83 14.90 -12.04 5.60
C TRP A 83 15.52 -11.03 4.62
N TYR A 84 15.67 -9.76 5.01
CA TYR A 84 16.16 -8.68 4.14
C TYR A 84 17.65 -8.82 3.79
N SER A 85 18.42 -9.56 4.59
CA SER A 85 19.83 -9.83 4.32
C SER A 85 20.10 -10.67 3.05
N ARG A 86 19.06 -11.28 2.46
CA ARG A 86 19.14 -12.07 1.22
C ARG A 86 18.58 -11.33 0.01
N ASN A 87 18.57 -9.99 0.06
CA ASN A 87 17.80 -9.12 -0.83
C ASN A 87 17.92 -9.51 -2.31
N PRO A 88 16.82 -9.82 -3.00
CA PRO A 88 16.79 -9.72 -4.44
C PRO A 88 16.62 -8.24 -4.81
N GLU A 89 17.67 -7.63 -5.38
CA GLU A 89 17.48 -6.35 -6.08
C GLU A 89 16.39 -6.54 -7.15
N PRO A 90 15.38 -5.64 -7.26
CA PRO A 90 15.33 -4.24 -6.79
C PRO A 90 14.39 -3.98 -5.60
N MET A 91 14.31 -4.88 -4.60
CA MET A 91 13.32 -4.76 -3.54
C MET A 91 13.70 -3.71 -2.47
N GLN A 92 12.85 -2.68 -2.30
CA GLN A 92 13.02 -1.63 -1.29
C GLN A 92 12.21 -1.93 -0.03
N TYR A 93 12.81 -1.73 1.15
CA TYR A 93 12.15 -1.93 2.44
C TYR A 93 12.39 -0.76 3.39
N VAL A 94 11.32 -0.28 4.04
CA VAL A 94 11.39 0.69 5.13
C VAL A 94 10.73 0.11 6.38
N GLY A 95 11.52 0.00 7.44
CA GLY A 95 11.10 -0.43 8.76
C GLY A 95 11.03 0.74 9.73
N THR A 96 9.93 0.89 10.48
CA THR A 96 9.85 1.88 11.56
C THR A 96 10.32 1.27 12.88
N PRO A 97 11.32 1.82 13.60
CA PRO A 97 11.87 1.21 14.81
C PRO A 97 10.88 1.04 15.98
N ASN A 98 9.74 1.73 15.92
CA ASN A 98 8.75 1.75 17.00
C ASN A 98 7.53 0.93 16.58
N GLY A 99 7.51 -0.34 17.01
CA GLY A 99 6.30 -1.13 17.16
C GLY A 99 5.91 -1.19 18.61
#